data_AF-A0A7C5SF89-F1
#
_entry.id   AF-A0A7C5SF89-F1
#
_cell.length_a   1.000
_cell.length_b   1.000
_cell.length_c   1.000
_cell.angle_alpha   90.00
_cell.angle_beta   90.00
_cell.angle_gamma   90.00
#
_symmetry.space_group_name_H-M   'P 1'
#
loop_
_entity.id
_entity.type
_entity.pdbx_description
1 polymer ?
#
loop_
_entity_poly.entity_id
_entity_poly.type
_entity_poly.pdbx_seq_one_letter_code
_entity_poly.pdbx_strand_id
1 'polypeptide(L)'
;ALFVGGRCLQLPLYAWLVLQDGDIARVKRVRYAFLRGARRSFAVERRTLEARQQEMITLVDKVLDFARRGELPPVPGGGENCRHCDYRIVCGPGIVRIAQRVADDPICQRHRALAEEHP
;
A
#
# COMPACT_ATOMS: atom_id res chain seq x y z
N ALA A 1 7.05 13.27 6.84
CA ALA A 1 5.63 13.06 7.19
C ALA A 1 5.48 11.71 7.88
N LEU A 2 4.52 11.57 8.82
CA LEU A 2 4.31 10.34 9.59
C LEU A 2 3.80 9.20 8.71
N PHE A 3 2.85 9.48 7.82
CA PHE A 3 2.32 8.54 6.86
C PHE A 3 2.80 8.93 5.46
N VAL A 4 3.74 8.16 4.92
CA VAL A 4 4.24 8.30 3.54
C VAL A 4 4.16 6.92 2.91
N GLY A 5 3.46 6.86 1.77
CA GLY A 5 3.05 5.64 1.05
C GLY A 5 4.00 4.45 1.22
N GLY A 6 3.46 3.34 1.73
CA GLY A 6 4.12 2.03 1.85
C GLY A 6 5.30 1.93 2.82
N ARG A 7 6.00 3.03 3.15
CA ARG A 7 7.27 2.99 3.90
C ARG A 7 7.15 3.35 5.39
N CYS A 8 6.11 4.08 5.76
CA CYS A 8 6.02 4.66 7.11
C CYS A 8 4.78 4.25 7.90
N LEU A 9 3.88 3.41 7.38
CA LEU A 9 2.67 3.02 8.13
C LEU A 9 2.92 1.86 9.12
N GLN A 10 3.88 0.98 8.85
CA GLN A 10 4.17 -0.19 9.67
C GLN A 10 4.53 0.18 11.12
N LEU A 11 5.50 1.08 11.34
CA LEU A 11 5.92 1.46 12.68
C LEU A 11 4.80 2.13 13.51
N PRO A 12 4.04 3.11 12.97
CA PRO A 12 2.85 3.65 13.65
C PRO A 12 1.81 2.60 14.01
N LEU A 13 1.50 1.64 13.12
CA LEU A 13 0.52 0.59 13.38
C LEU A 13 0.97 -0.33 14.52
N TYR A 14 2.22 -0.79 14.49
CA TYR A 14 2.74 -1.63 15.57
C TYR A 14 2.83 -0.88 16.90
N ALA A 15 3.26 0.39 16.86
CA ALA A 15 3.29 1.21 18.05
C ALA A 15 1.89 1.41 18.65
N TRP A 16 0.88 1.60 17.80
CA TRP A 16 -0.50 1.67 18.25
C TRP A 16 -0.95 0.37 18.91
N LEU A 17 -0.72 -0.78 18.27
CA LEU A 17 -1.07 -2.09 18.81
C LEU A 17 -0.41 -2.33 20.18
N VAL A 18 0.89 -2.03 20.28
CA VAL A 18 1.66 -2.16 21.52
C VAL A 18 1.14 -1.23 22.62
N LEU A 19 0.68 -0.02 22.27
CA LEU A 19 0.12 0.92 23.25
C LEU A 19 -1.28 0.53 23.74
N GLN A 20 -2.00 -0.34 23.04
CA GLN A 20 -3.26 -0.93 23.51
C GLN A 20 -3.02 -2.07 24.50
N ASP A 21 -1.82 -2.63 24.54
CA ASP A 21 -1.43 -3.68 25.47
C ASP A 21 -1.02 -3.06 26.82
N GLY A 22 -1.76 -3.38 27.88
CA GLY A 22 -1.70 -2.70 29.18
C GLY A 22 -0.32 -2.72 29.85
N ASP A 23 0.49 -3.74 29.56
CA ASP A 23 1.84 -3.88 30.11
C ASP A 23 2.85 -2.88 29.52
N ILE A 24 2.52 -2.26 28.38
CA ILE A 24 3.44 -1.43 27.59
C ILE A 24 3.01 0.04 27.60
N ALA A 25 2.01 0.40 28.41
CA ALA A 25 1.47 1.76 28.57
C ALA A 25 2.52 2.84 28.93
N ARG A 26 3.73 2.44 29.39
CA ARG A 26 4.84 3.36 29.69
C ARG A 26 5.68 3.76 28.47
N VAL A 27 5.47 3.14 27.30
CA VAL A 27 6.24 3.47 26.09
C VAL A 27 5.88 4.87 25.61
N LYS A 28 6.92 5.72 25.53
CA LYS A 28 6.80 7.11 25.07
C LYS A 28 7.14 7.28 23.59
N ARG A 29 8.00 6.41 23.06
CA ARG A 29 8.59 6.53 21.72
C ARG A 29 8.92 5.15 21.16
N VAL A 30 8.66 4.98 19.87
CA VAL A 30 9.11 3.82 19.07
C VAL A 30 10.04 4.28 17.95
N ARG A 31 10.91 3.40 17.47
CA ARG A 31 11.84 3.73 16.37
C ARG A 31 12.23 2.50 15.56
N TYR A 32 12.60 2.72 14.29
CA TYR A 32 13.33 1.70 13.55
C TYR A 32 14.78 1.61 14.05
N ALA A 33 15.26 0.38 14.25
CA ALA A 33 16.65 0.07 14.52
C ALA A 33 17.31 -0.45 13.23
N PHE A 34 18.17 0.36 12.62
CA PHE A 34 18.88 -0.03 11.41
C PHE A 34 20.24 -0.65 11.78
N LEU A 35 20.50 -1.88 11.32
CA LEU A 35 21.65 -2.69 11.76
C LEU A 35 23.00 -2.34 11.08
N ARG A 36 23.01 -1.56 10.00
CA ARG A 36 24.26 -1.18 9.29
C ARG A 36 24.24 0.27 8.84
N GLY A 37 25.07 1.12 9.45
CA GLY A 37 25.52 2.44 8.93
C GLY A 37 24.45 3.47 8.55
N ALA A 38 23.17 3.17 8.64
CA ALA A 38 22.12 4.06 8.19
C ALA A 38 21.95 5.19 9.22
N ARG A 39 22.36 6.40 8.85
CA ARG A 39 22.06 7.66 9.56
C ARG A 39 20.57 8.04 9.57
N ARG A 40 19.68 7.17 9.09
CA ARG A 40 18.25 7.44 9.04
C ARG A 40 17.62 6.94 10.33
N SER A 41 17.37 7.84 11.26
CA SER A 41 16.48 7.57 12.38
C SER A 41 15.06 7.96 11.96
N PHE A 42 14.12 7.03 12.11
CA PHE A 42 12.70 7.35 12.09
C PHE A 42 12.12 6.85 13.39
N ALA A 43 11.59 7.80 14.15
CA ALA A 43 11.00 7.56 15.45
C ALA A 43 9.64 8.25 15.49
N VAL A 44 8.72 7.69 16.27
CA VAL A 44 7.40 8.25 16.47
C VAL A 44 7.15 8.33 17.97
N GLU A 45 6.76 9.52 18.42
CA GLU A 45 6.30 9.76 19.79
C GLU A 45 4.86 9.29 19.96
N ARG A 46 4.53 8.78 21.15
CA ARG A 46 3.17 8.40 21.50
C ARG A 46 2.16 9.53 21.28
N ARG A 47 2.48 10.75 21.73
CA ARG A 47 1.60 11.93 21.56
C ARG A 47 1.30 12.22 20.09
N THR A 48 2.27 11.98 19.21
CA THR A 48 2.10 12.17 17.77
C THR A 48 1.21 11.09 17.16
N LEU A 49 1.29 9.84 17.65
CA LEU A 49 0.38 8.76 17.25
C LEU A 49 -1.05 9.06 17.68
N GLU A 50 -1.25 9.42 18.95
CA GLU A 50 -2.57 9.77 19.50
C GLU A 50 -3.19 10.94 18.72
N ALA A 51 -2.42 12.00 18.47
CA ALA A 51 -2.90 13.17 17.72
C ALA A 51 -3.25 12.85 16.25
N ARG A 52 -2.71 11.78 15.66
CA ARG A 52 -2.92 11.40 14.26
C ARG A 52 -3.64 10.06 14.11
N GLN A 53 -4.26 9.56 15.17
CA GLN A 53 -4.95 8.27 15.19
C GLN A 53 -6.05 8.21 14.13
N GLN A 54 -6.88 9.24 14.02
CA GLN A 54 -8.00 9.26 13.07
C GLN A 54 -7.51 9.23 11.61
N GLU A 55 -6.40 9.91 11.32
CA GLU A 55 -5.77 9.87 10.01
C GLU A 55 -5.23 8.47 9.68
N MET A 56 -4.62 7.80 10.66
CA MET A 56 -4.17 6.41 10.51
C MET A 56 -5.33 5.46 10.22
N ILE A 57 -6.42 5.56 10.97
CA ILE A 57 -7.64 4.76 10.77
C ILE A 57 -8.19 4.99 9.34
N THR A 58 -8.29 6.25 8.94
CA THR A 58 -8.79 6.63 7.60
C THR A 58 -7.91 6.04 6.48
N LEU A 59 -6.59 6.00 6.68
CA LEU A 59 -5.68 5.37 5.71
C LEU A 59 -5.88 3.86 5.64
N VAL A 60 -6.04 3.19 6.78
CA VAL A 60 -6.31 1.74 6.83
C VAL A 60 -7.64 1.42 6.14
N ASP A 61 -8.70 2.16 6.45
CA ASP A 61 -10.03 1.96 5.85
C ASP A 61 -9.98 2.09 4.33
N LYS A 62 -9.27 3.11 3.82
CA LYS A 62 -9.09 3.28 2.36
C LYS A 62 -8.35 2.10 1.73
N VAL A 63 -7.30 1.58 2.37
CA VAL A 63 -6.59 0.39 1.86
C VAL A 63 -7.49 -0.83 1.86
N LEU A 64 -8.29 -1.03 2.90
CA LEU A 64 -9.25 -2.13 2.98
C LEU A 64 -10.35 -2.00 1.93
N ASP A 65 -10.82 -0.79 1.64
CA ASP A 65 -11.80 -0.56 0.58
C ASP A 65 -11.27 -0.91 -0.80
N PHE A 66 -10.01 -0.56 -1.11
CA PHE A 66 -9.37 -0.98 -2.35
C PHE A 66 -9.26 -2.51 -2.42
N ALA A 67 -8.84 -3.16 -1.32
CA ALA A 67 -8.74 -4.61 -1.26
C ALA A 67 -10.10 -5.30 -1.49
N ARG A 68 -11.18 -4.80 -0.89
CA ARG A 68 -12.55 -5.32 -1.08
C ARG A 68 -13.03 -5.21 -2.53
N ARG A 69 -12.61 -4.17 -3.25
CA ARG A 69 -12.96 -3.95 -4.66
C ARG A 69 -12.05 -4.73 -5.63
N GLY A 70 -11.01 -5.41 -5.13
CA GLY A 70 -9.98 -6.00 -5.97
C GLY A 70 -9.14 -4.95 -6.71
N GLU A 71 -9.10 -3.72 -6.20
CA GLU A 71 -8.37 -2.61 -6.81
C GLU A 71 -6.97 -2.49 -6.22
N LEU A 72 -5.96 -2.36 -7.09
CA LEU A 72 -4.58 -2.09 -6.71
C LEU A 72 -4.18 -0.70 -7.20
N PRO A 73 -4.28 0.34 -6.35
CA PRO A 73 -3.95 1.69 -6.75
C PRO A 73 -2.46 1.81 -7.08
N PRO A 74 -2.09 2.58 -8.11
CA PRO A 74 -0.70 2.77 -8.47
C PRO A 74 0.05 3.55 -7.38
N VAL A 75 1.30 3.16 -7.14
CA VAL A 75 2.21 3.94 -6.29
C VAL A 75 2.49 5.28 -6.99
N PRO A 76 2.24 6.44 -6.33
CA PRO A 76 2.54 7.75 -6.91
C PRO A 76 4.02 7.89 -7.26
N GLY A 77 4.36 8.70 -8.27
CA GLY A 77 5.76 8.93 -8.69
C GLY A 77 6.17 8.25 -10.01
N GLY A 78 5.23 7.60 -10.70
CA GLY A 78 5.42 7.16 -12.09
C GLY A 78 6.45 6.05 -12.28
N GLY A 79 7.20 6.11 -13.39
CA GLY A 79 8.02 5.01 -13.90
C GLY A 79 9.10 4.48 -12.94
N GLU A 80 9.68 5.34 -12.10
CA GLU A 80 10.73 4.95 -11.15
C GLU A 80 10.23 3.97 -10.10
N ASN A 81 9.03 4.20 -9.55
CA ASN A 81 8.40 3.32 -8.57
C ASN A 81 7.82 2.04 -9.20
N CYS A 82 7.63 2.03 -10.53
CA CYS A 82 7.08 0.89 -11.26
C CYS A 82 8.15 -0.07 -11.81
N ARG A 83 9.42 0.35 -11.93
CA ARG A 83 10.48 -0.44 -12.56
C ARG A 83 10.68 -1.81 -11.88
N HIS A 84 10.57 -1.83 -10.56
CA HIS A 84 10.79 -3.01 -9.70
C HIS A 84 9.52 -3.45 -8.96
N CYS A 85 8.34 -3.05 -9.45
CA CYS A 85 7.08 -3.39 -8.80
C CYS A 85 6.53 -4.71 -9.35
N ASP A 86 6.46 -5.74 -8.51
CA ASP A 86 5.90 -7.05 -8.86
C ASP A 86 4.42 -6.98 -9.23
N TYR A 87 3.70 -6.01 -8.67
CA TYR A 87 2.26 -5.79 -8.93
C TYR A 87 1.99 -4.92 -10.16
N ARG A 88 3.01 -4.56 -10.95
CA ARG A 88 2.87 -3.66 -12.11
C ARG A 88 1.87 -4.14 -13.14
N ILE A 89 1.69 -5.45 -13.29
CA ILE A 89 0.78 -6.04 -14.29
C ILE A 89 -0.69 -5.97 -13.87
N VAL A 90 -0.97 -5.97 -12.56
CA VAL A 90 -2.32 -6.01 -11.97
C VAL A 90 -2.76 -4.68 -11.37
N CYS A 91 -1.88 -3.67 -11.33
CA CYS A 91 -2.28 -2.33 -10.93
C CYS A 91 -3.03 -1.60 -12.05
N GLY A 92 -3.79 -0.55 -11.71
CA GLY A 92 -4.61 0.19 -12.68
C GLY A 92 -3.89 0.54 -14.01
N PRO A 93 -2.71 1.20 -13.98
CA PRO A 93 -1.95 1.48 -15.20
C PRO A 93 -1.48 0.25 -15.97
N GLY A 94 -1.20 -0.85 -15.28
CA GLY A 94 -0.83 -2.13 -15.87
C GLY A 94 -1.99 -2.73 -16.66
N ILE A 95 -3.17 -2.79 -16.03
CA ILE A 95 -4.41 -3.28 -16.64
C ILE A 95 -4.72 -2.47 -17.90
N VAL A 96 -4.68 -1.13 -17.83
CA VAL A 96 -4.94 -0.26 -18.99
C VAL A 96 -3.96 -0.53 -20.12
N ARG A 97 -2.65 -0.65 -19.82
CA ARG A 97 -1.63 -0.91 -20.84
C ARG A 97 -1.80 -2.28 -21.50
N ILE A 98 -2.13 -3.30 -20.71
CA ILE A 98 -2.41 -4.64 -21.23
C ILE A 98 -3.64 -4.58 -22.14
N ALA A 99 -4.74 -3.98 -21.68
CA ALA A 99 -5.97 -3.83 -22.45
C ALA A 99 -5.73 -3.12 -23.79
N GLN A 100 -4.95 -2.03 -23.80
CA GLN A 100 -4.55 -1.33 -25.03
C GLN A 100 -3.72 -2.22 -25.96
N ARG A 101 -2.77 -3.00 -25.41
CA ARG A 101 -1.90 -3.87 -26.20
C ARG A 101 -2.66 -5.03 -26.86
N VAL A 102 -3.68 -5.55 -26.20
CA VAL A 102 -4.46 -6.70 -26.69
C VAL A 102 -5.77 -6.31 -27.36
N ALA A 103 -6.01 -5.02 -27.57
CA ALA A 103 -7.27 -4.52 -28.15
C ALA A 103 -7.54 -5.16 -29.52
N ASP A 104 -6.50 -5.21 -30.37
CA ASP A 104 -6.55 -5.70 -31.74
C ASP A 104 -5.90 -7.09 -31.92
N ASP A 105 -5.61 -7.81 -30.83
CA ASP A 105 -5.01 -9.14 -30.90
C ASP A 105 -6.08 -10.18 -31.34
N PRO A 106 -5.91 -10.87 -32.49
CA PRO A 106 -6.89 -11.82 -33.01
C PRO A 106 -7.18 -12.99 -32.06
N ILE A 107 -6.19 -13.43 -31.28
CA ILE A 107 -6.37 -14.50 -30.29
C ILE A 107 -7.28 -14.01 -29.16
N CYS A 108 -7.04 -12.79 -28.67
CA CYS A 108 -7.89 -12.19 -27.64
C CYS A 108 -9.32 -11.94 -28.14
N GLN A 109 -9.49 -11.49 -29.39
CA GLN A 109 -10.82 -11.32 -30.00
C GLN A 109 -11.59 -12.65 -30.06
N ARG A 110 -10.93 -13.73 -30.50
CA ARG A 110 -11.53 -15.07 -30.51
C ARG A 110 -11.94 -15.53 -29.12
N HIS A 111 -11.11 -15.31 -28.10
CA HIS A 111 -11.45 -15.68 -26.73
C HIS A 111 -12.61 -14.87 -26.14
N ARG A 112 -12.73 -13.57 -26.48
CA ARG A 112 -13.89 -12.74 -26.08
C ARG A 112 -15.19 -13.26 -26.70
N ALA A 113 -15.18 -13.54 -28.01
CA ALA A 113 -16.34 -14.10 -28.69
C ALA A 113 -16.82 -15.41 -28.04
N LEU A 114 -15.89 -16.32 -27.72
CA LEU A 114 -16.21 -17.57 -27.01
C LEU A 114 -16.82 -17.35 -25.62
N ALA A 115 -16.39 -16.32 -24.88
CA ALA A 115 -16.91 -16.02 -23.55
C ALA A 115 -18.32 -15.41 -23.61
N GLU A 116 -18.63 -14.64 -24.66
CA GLU A 116 -19.97 -14.07 -24.88
C GLU A 116 -21.00 -15.13 -25.32
N GLU A 117 -20.55 -16.16 -26.04
CA GLU A 117 -21.37 -17.31 -26.45
C GLU A 117 -21.64 -18.30 -25.31
N HIS A 118 -20.84 -18.29 -24.25
CA HIS A 118 -20.93 -19.19 -23.09
C HIS A 118 -20.86 -18.43 -21.74
N PRO A 119 -21.92 -17.68 -21.38
CA PRO A 119 -21.97 -16.87 -20.16
C PRO A 119 -22.04 -17.69 -18.86
#